data_AF-A0A7S6W2Q8-F1
#
_entry.id   AF-A0A7S6W2Q8-F1
#
_cell.length_a   1.000
_cell.length_b   1.000
_cell.length_c   1.000
_cell.angle_alpha   90.00
_cell.angle_beta   90.00
_cell.angle_gamma   90.00
#
_symmetry.space_group_name_H-M   'P 1'
#
loop_
_entity.id
_entity.type
_entity.pdbx_description
1 polymer ?
#
loop_
_entity_poly.entity_id
_entity_poly.type
_entity_poly.pdbx_seq_one_letter_code
_entity_poly.pdbx_strand_id
1 'polypeptide(L)'
;MSEVKPKPNTKKMITLMALGLLIPIFLVSMAFLAVNSDAKNQEKYKQQQAEMIERIKAKEAQDEALAAEADQAVSEVLAAQESNAQ
;
A
#
# COMPACT_ATOMS: atom_id res chain seq x y z
N MET A 1 55.13 -38.24 27.31
CA MET A 1 53.98 -37.99 26.41
C MET A 1 54.03 -36.52 26.03
N SER A 2 54.43 -36.20 24.80
CA SER A 2 54.63 -34.82 24.35
C SER A 2 53.28 -34.21 23.93
N GLU A 3 52.79 -33.21 24.66
CA GLU A 3 51.57 -32.49 24.29
C GLU A 3 51.79 -31.68 23.01
N VAL A 4 51.10 -32.06 21.94
CA VAL A 4 51.06 -31.29 20.68
C VAL A 4 50.03 -30.18 20.85
N LYS A 5 50.46 -28.96 21.21
CA LYS A 5 49.59 -27.79 21.18
C LYS A 5 49.28 -27.39 19.72
N PRO A 6 48.00 -27.28 19.32
CA PRO A 6 47.65 -26.94 17.96
C PRO A 6 48.11 -25.50 17.62
N LYS A 7 48.88 -25.36 16.54
CA LYS A 7 49.31 -24.07 16.00
C LYS A 7 48.07 -23.25 15.61
N PRO A 8 47.88 -22.01 16.12
CA PRO A 8 46.72 -21.20 15.79
C PRO A 8 46.70 -20.87 14.29
N ASN A 9 45.60 -21.22 13.62
CA ASN A 9 45.43 -21.02 12.19
C ASN A 9 44.79 -19.64 11.93
N THR A 10 45.62 -18.60 11.98
CA THR A 10 45.23 -17.19 11.87
C THR A 10 44.40 -16.89 10.63
N LYS A 11 44.68 -17.54 9.49
CA LYS A 11 43.88 -17.39 8.27
C LYS A 11 42.41 -17.79 8.48
N LYS A 12 42.17 -18.92 9.14
CA LYS A 12 40.80 -19.39 9.45
C LYS A 12 40.08 -18.45 10.42
N MET A 13 40.81 -17.88 11.38
CA MET A 13 40.27 -16.87 12.30
C MET A 13 39.84 -15.59 11.56
N ILE A 14 40.66 -15.09 10.64
CA ILE A 14 40.33 -13.90 9.82
C ILE A 14 39.09 -14.19 8.96
N THR A 15 39.01 -15.37 8.35
CA THR A 15 37.82 -15.77 7.56
C THR A 15 36.56 -15.82 8.43
N LEU A 16 36.63 -16.37 9.64
CA LEU A 16 35.50 -16.40 10.57
C LEU A 16 35.07 -15.00 11.02
N MET A 17 36.03 -14.11 11.29
CA MET A 17 35.74 -12.72 11.62
C MET A 17 35.11 -11.97 10.45
N ALA A 18 35.61 -12.16 9.24
CA ALA A 18 35.03 -11.57 8.03
C ALA A 18 33.62 -12.09 7.74
N LEU A 19 33.39 -13.40 7.90
CA LEU A 19 32.06 -14.01 7.77
C LEU A 19 31.09 -13.48 8.83
N GLY A 20 31.54 -13.29 10.07
CA GLY A 20 30.74 -12.69 11.14
C GLY A 20 30.35 -11.24 10.84
N LEU A 21 31.23 -10.48 10.18
CA LEU A 21 30.97 -9.09 9.79
C LEU A 21 30.05 -8.96 8.56
N LEU A 22 29.88 -10.04 7.78
CA LEU A 22 29.02 -10.08 6.60
C LEU A 22 27.52 -10.05 6.97
N ILE A 23 27.15 -10.72 8.07
CA ILE A 23 25.77 -10.81 8.56
C ILE A 23 25.17 -9.42 8.87
N PRO A 24 25.80 -8.54 9.68
CA PRO A 24 25.22 -7.23 9.98
C PRO A 24 25.13 -6.32 8.75
N ILE A 25 26.11 -6.36 7.84
CA ILE A 25 26.07 -5.58 6.59
C ILE A 25 24.89 -6.04 5.71
N PHE A 26 24.69 -7.35 5.62
CA PHE A 26 23.57 -7.93 4.88
C PHE A 26 22.23 -7.50 5.47
N LEU A 27 22.07 -7.53 6.80
CA LEU A 27 20.84 -7.11 7.47
C LEU A 27 20.50 -5.64 7.22
N VAL A 28 21.47 -4.74 7.33
CA VAL A 28 21.26 -3.31 7.03
C VAL A 28 20.85 -3.13 5.56
N SER A 29 21.54 -3.80 4.63
CA SER A 29 21.23 -3.72 3.20
C SER A 29 19.81 -4.23 2.89
N MET A 30 19.42 -5.37 3.50
CA MET A 30 18.08 -5.93 3.34
C MET A 30 17.00 -5.03 3.95
N ALA A 31 17.27 -4.41 5.10
CA ALA A 31 16.34 -3.46 5.71
C ALA A 31 16.06 -2.26 4.79
N PHE A 32 17.10 -1.66 4.19
CA PHE A 32 16.93 -0.59 3.20
C PHE A 32 16.16 -1.06 1.95
N LEU A 33 16.44 -2.28 1.48
CA LEU A 33 15.77 -2.81 0.30
C LEU A 33 14.30 -3.15 0.57
N ALA A 34 13.97 -3.69 1.74
CA ALA A 34 12.60 -3.98 2.16
C ALA A 34 11.78 -2.69 2.28
N VAL A 35 12.33 -1.64 2.90
CA VAL A 35 11.66 -0.32 3.00
C VAL A 35 11.39 0.29 1.63
N ASN A 36 12.38 0.29 0.74
CA ASN A 36 12.20 0.83 -0.61
C ASN A 36 11.32 -0.06 -1.50
N SER A 37 11.34 -1.38 -1.30
CA SER A 37 10.45 -2.31 -2.01
C SER A 37 9.00 -2.09 -1.58
N ASP A 38 8.76 -1.80 -0.30
CA ASP A 38 7.41 -1.51 0.20
C ASP A 38 6.88 -0.17 -0.35
N ALA A 39 7.77 0.81 -0.56
CA ALA A 39 7.42 2.08 -1.21
C ALA A 39 6.91 1.90 -2.65
N LYS A 40 7.49 1.00 -3.43
CA LYS A 40 7.01 0.69 -4.80
C LYS A 40 5.63 0.03 -4.81
N ASN A 41 5.28 -0.70 -3.76
CA ASN A 41 3.95 -1.25 -3.61
C ASN A 41 2.95 -0.12 -3.26
N GLN A 42 3.33 0.81 -2.38
CA GLN A 42 2.52 1.99 -2.08
C GLN A 42 2.28 2.90 -3.28
N GLU A 43 3.23 3.03 -4.21
CA GLU A 43 3.02 3.80 -5.44
C GLU A 43 1.86 3.25 -6.28
N LYS A 44 1.76 1.92 -6.42
CA LYS A 44 0.64 1.30 -7.16
C LYS A 44 -0.70 1.55 -6.49
N TYR A 45 -0.74 1.49 -5.15
CA TYR A 45 -1.95 1.84 -4.40
C TYR A 45 -2.33 3.31 -4.56
N LYS A 46 -1.35 4.22 -4.54
CA LYS A 46 -1.58 5.66 -4.74
C LYS A 46 -2.09 5.98 -6.14
N GLN A 47 -1.56 5.32 -7.17
CA GLN A 47 -2.05 5.47 -8.55
C GLN A 47 -3.51 5.02 -8.69
N GLN A 48 -3.85 3.87 -8.11
CA GLN A 48 -5.23 3.36 -8.12
C GLN A 48 -6.18 4.24 -7.31
N GLN A 49 -5.74 4.79 -6.17
CA GLN A 49 -6.54 5.73 -5.40
C GLN A 49 -6.83 7.02 -6.18
N ALA A 50 -5.82 7.57 -6.87
CA ALA A 50 -6.02 8.76 -7.69
C ALA A 50 -7.06 8.54 -8.79
N GLU A 51 -6.96 7.41 -9.51
CA GLU A 51 -7.95 7.06 -10.55
C GLU A 51 -9.35 6.80 -9.97
N MET A 52 -9.43 6.17 -8.79
CA MET A 52 -10.69 5.91 -8.11
C MET A 52 -11.37 7.20 -7.63
N ILE A 53 -10.62 8.13 -7.05
CA ILE A 53 -11.14 9.43 -6.59
C ILE A 53 -11.73 10.22 -7.75
N GLU A 54 -11.06 10.22 -8.90
CA GLU A 54 -11.55 10.93 -10.09
C GLU A 54 -12.88 10.35 -10.61
N ARG A 55 -13.01 9.02 -10.60
CA ARG A 55 -14.26 8.34 -10.96
C ARG A 55 -15.37 8.56 -9.93
N ILE A 56 -15.06 8.59 -8.64
CA ILE A 56 -16.05 8.87 -7.59
C ILE A 56 -16.57 10.29 -7.75
N LYS A 57 -15.69 11.28 -7.93
CA LYS A 57 -16.10 12.69 -8.10
C LYS A 57 -16.99 12.91 -9.32
N ALA A 58 -16.71 12.21 -10.42
CA ALA A 58 -17.55 12.27 -11.62
C ALA A 58 -18.92 11.62 -11.43
N LYS A 59 -18.99 10.53 -10.66
CA LYS A 59 -20.24 9.86 -10.32
C LYS A 59 -21.07 10.64 -9.30
N GLU A 60 -20.43 11.19 -8.28
CA GLU A 60 -21.09 12.00 -7.25
C GLU A 60 -21.82 13.20 -7.87
N ALA A 61 -21.20 13.88 -8.83
CA ALA A 61 -21.85 14.98 -9.56
C ALA A 61 -23.04 14.52 -10.45
N GLN A 62 -23.01 13.29 -10.97
CA GLN A 62 -24.14 12.72 -11.72
C GLN A 62 -25.24 12.25 -10.77
N ASP A 63 -24.89 11.56 -9.70
CA ASP A 63 -25.83 11.03 -8.71
C ASP A 63 -26.56 12.17 -7.98
N GLU A 64 -25.89 13.30 -7.73
CA GLU A 64 -26.52 14.50 -7.14
C GLU A 64 -27.50 15.18 -8.11
N ALA A 65 -27.18 15.20 -9.40
CA ALA A 65 -28.10 15.70 -10.44
C ALA A 65 -29.30 14.76 -10.64
N LEU A 66 -29.07 13.44 -10.64
CA LEU A 66 -30.11 12.42 -10.73
C LEU A 66 -31.01 12.40 -9.50
N ALA A 67 -30.45 12.62 -8.30
CA ALA A 67 -31.22 12.73 -7.06
C ALA A 67 -32.11 13.99 -7.07
N ALA A 68 -31.61 15.13 -7.56
CA ALA A 68 -32.38 16.35 -7.70
C ALA A 68 -33.53 16.20 -8.71
N GLU A 69 -33.31 15.52 -9.84
CA GLU A 69 -34.36 15.22 -10.82
C GLU A 69 -35.37 14.18 -10.29
N ALA A 70 -34.93 13.18 -9.53
CA ALA A 70 -35.81 12.19 -8.90
C ALA A 70 -36.72 12.83 -7.83
N ASP A 71 -36.19 13.73 -6.99
CA ASP A 71 -36.99 14.46 -6.01
C ASP A 71 -38.04 15.37 -6.68
N GLN A 72 -37.69 16.03 -7.79
CA GLN A 72 -38.64 16.82 -8.57
C GLN A 72 -39.72 15.95 -9.21
N ALA A 73 -39.37 14.83 -9.84
CA ALA A 73 -40.32 13.92 -10.46
C ALA A 73 -41.28 13.28 -9.43
N VAL A 74 -40.79 12.93 -8.24
CA VAL A 74 -41.63 12.40 -7.15
C VAL A 74 -42.60 13.46 -6.63
N SER A 75 -42.14 14.70 -6.47
CA SER A 75 -42.99 15.80 -6.02
C SER A 75 -44.08 16.17 -7.04
N GLU A 76 -43.79 16.08 -8.33
CA GLU A 76 -44.74 16.35 -9.41
C GLU A 76 -45.81 15.25 -9.53
N VAL A 77 -45.42 13.98 -9.35
CA VAL A 77 -46.36 12.85 -9.32
C VAL A 77 -47.26 12.88 -8.09
N LEU A 78 -46.75 13.28 -6.92
CA LEU A 78 -47.57 13.48 -5.72
C LEU A 78 -48.61 14.59 -5.91
N ALA A 79 -48.19 15.75 -6.45
CA ALA A 79 -49.09 16.87 -6.70
C ALA A 79 -50.20 16.53 -7.71
N ALA A 80 -49.87 15.75 -8.75
CA ALA A 80 -50.86 15.29 -9.73
C ALA A 80 -51.85 14.28 -9.12
N GLN A 81 -51.41 13.40 -8.20
CA GLN A 81 -52.30 12.48 -7.50
C GLN A 81 -53.26 13.21 -6.55
N GLU A 82 -52.78 14.22 -5.83
CA GLU A 82 -53.64 15.00 -4.93
C GLU A 82 -54.70 15.82 -5.69
N SER A 83 -54.37 16.34 -6.87
CA SER A 83 -55.34 17.07 -7.70
C SER A 83 -56.44 16.21 -8.33
N ASN A 84 -56.18 14.90 -8.52
CA ASN A 84 -57.11 13.98 -9.18
C ASN A 84 -58.02 13.23 -8.18
N ALA A 85 -57.85 13.49 -6.88
CA ALA A 85 -58.62 12.90 -5.80
C ALA A 85 -59.64 13.87 -5.16
N GLN A 86 -59.75 15.10 -5.66
CA GLN A 86 -60.77 16.11 -5.31
C GLN A 86 -61.85 16.20 -6.39
#